data_AF-A0A095W1P4-F1
#
_entry.id   AF-A0A095W1P4-F1
#
_cell.length_a   1.000
_cell.length_b   1.000
_cell.length_c   1.000
_cell.angle_alpha   90.00
_cell.angle_beta   90.00
_cell.angle_gamma   90.00
#
_symmetry.space_group_name_H-M   'P 1'
#
loop_
_entity.id
_entity.type
_entity.pdbx_description
1 polymer ?
#
loop_
_entity_poly.entity_id
_entity_poly.type
_entity_poly.pdbx_seq_one_letter_code
_entity_poly.pdbx_strand_id
1 'polypeptide(L)'
;MYNAQGKLSTSATMAEAGMGQAEVLAKYAPLVRRLGLQLVAKMPASVDLDDLIQAGMIGLLDAASRYKEDQGAQFETYATQRIRGAMLDELRSNDWLPRSLRKTSREVEQAVHRVEQQLGRSANESEIASHLDMPLPDYQAMLQDLHGSQLIYYEDFDRSADDEPFLDRYRVDHSDPLSALLDDHLRAALVEAIERLPEREKLLMSLYYERGLNLREIGAVLEVSESRVCQLHSQAVARLRARLREQAWVGAEH
;
A
#
# COMPACT_ATOMS: atom_id res chain seq x y z
N MET A 1 -44.13 34.02 -10.99
CA MET A 1 -43.02 34.90 -10.55
C MET A 1 -41.74 34.05 -10.46
N TYR A 2 -40.59 34.61 -10.87
CA TYR A 2 -39.27 34.26 -10.30
C TYR A 2 -39.26 34.66 -8.80
N ASN A 3 -38.48 34.13 -7.85
CA ASN A 3 -37.54 33.01 -7.75
C ASN A 3 -37.48 32.65 -6.21
N ALA A 4 -36.57 31.90 -5.56
CA ALA A 4 -35.33 31.19 -5.87
C ALA A 4 -35.05 30.09 -4.81
N GLN A 5 -33.99 29.30 -5.02
CA GLN A 5 -33.34 28.36 -4.10
C GLN A 5 -34.13 27.06 -3.76
N GLY A 6 -33.54 25.85 -3.82
CA GLY A 6 -32.17 25.51 -4.23
C GLY A 6 -31.49 24.52 -3.29
N LYS A 7 -31.98 23.28 -3.21
CA LYS A 7 -31.23 22.15 -2.65
C LYS A 7 -31.29 20.99 -3.63
N LEU A 8 -30.14 20.55 -4.14
CA LEU A 8 -30.06 19.40 -5.03
C LEU A 8 -30.19 18.12 -4.19
N SER A 9 -31.31 17.42 -4.33
CA SER A 9 -31.45 16.04 -3.89
C SER A 9 -30.78 15.10 -4.91
N THR A 10 -29.44 15.08 -4.94
CA THR A 10 -28.64 14.24 -5.86
C THR A 10 -28.60 12.77 -5.41
N SER A 11 -29.79 12.21 -5.15
CA SER A 11 -30.03 10.82 -4.79
C SER A 11 -30.93 10.19 -5.86
N ALA A 12 -30.47 10.25 -7.11
CA ALA A 12 -31.22 9.84 -8.29
C ALA A 12 -30.57 8.61 -8.94
N THR A 13 -31.18 7.45 -8.68
CA THR A 13 -31.29 6.27 -9.56
C THR A 13 -30.15 6.03 -10.58
N MET A 14 -29.26 5.08 -10.28
CA MET A 14 -28.34 4.49 -11.28
C MET A 14 -28.90 3.25 -11.99
N ALA A 15 -30.06 2.73 -11.56
CA ALA A 15 -30.45 1.34 -11.76
C ALA A 15 -31.08 0.96 -13.12
N GLU A 16 -31.76 1.86 -13.85
CA GLU A 16 -32.75 1.44 -14.89
C GLU A 16 -32.49 1.87 -16.35
N ALA A 17 -31.48 2.70 -16.63
CA ALA A 17 -31.10 3.02 -18.02
C ALA A 17 -29.58 3.16 -18.12
N GLY A 18 -28.97 2.35 -18.98
CA GLY A 18 -27.52 2.21 -19.02
C GLY A 18 -26.79 3.50 -19.40
N MET A 19 -26.03 4.05 -18.44
CA MET A 19 -24.83 4.80 -18.79
C MET A 19 -23.98 3.90 -19.68
N GLY A 20 -23.68 4.33 -20.91
CA GLY A 20 -22.82 3.56 -21.79
C GLY A 20 -21.45 3.36 -21.15
N GLN A 21 -20.72 2.28 -21.50
CA GLN A 21 -19.37 2.04 -20.96
C GLN A 21 -18.46 3.27 -21.13
N ALA A 22 -18.59 3.99 -22.25
CA ALA A 22 -17.90 5.26 -22.52
C ALA A 22 -18.26 6.40 -21.54
N GLU A 23 -19.49 6.44 -21.03
CA GLU A 23 -19.98 7.47 -20.09
C GLU A 23 -19.52 7.17 -18.65
N VAL A 24 -19.51 5.89 -18.26
CA VAL A 24 -18.87 5.44 -17.00
C VAL A 24 -17.36 5.73 -17.05
N LEU A 25 -16.70 5.45 -18.17
CA LEU A 25 -15.29 5.82 -18.38
C LEU A 25 -15.08 7.33 -18.30
N ALA A 26 -15.88 8.14 -19.00
CA ALA A 26 -15.75 9.60 -18.95
C ALA A 26 -15.90 10.17 -17.53
N LYS A 27 -16.80 9.59 -16.72
CA LYS A 27 -17.05 10.00 -15.33
C LYS A 27 -15.93 9.58 -14.37
N TYR A 28 -15.38 8.37 -14.51
CA TYR A 28 -14.43 7.79 -13.54
C TYR A 28 -12.96 7.73 -14.02
N ALA A 29 -12.65 8.10 -15.27
CA ALA A 29 -11.28 8.30 -15.75
C ALA A 29 -10.44 9.26 -14.86
N PRO A 30 -10.99 10.36 -14.29
CA PRO A 30 -10.25 11.20 -13.34
C PRO A 30 -9.91 10.51 -12.01
N LEU A 31 -10.67 9.48 -11.61
CA LEU A 31 -10.36 8.62 -10.45
C LEU A 31 -9.23 7.66 -10.80
N VAL A 32 -9.29 6.99 -11.97
CA VAL A 32 -8.21 6.12 -12.47
C VAL A 32 -6.89 6.90 -12.52
N ARG A 33 -6.86 8.07 -13.18
CA ARG A 33 -5.64 8.89 -13.27
C ARG A 33 -5.10 9.34 -11.91
N ARG A 34 -5.98 9.62 -10.94
CA ARG A 34 -5.60 9.97 -9.56
C ARG A 34 -4.94 8.80 -8.83
N LEU A 35 -5.49 7.60 -8.97
CA LEU A 35 -4.94 6.36 -8.38
C LEU A 35 -3.60 5.99 -9.02
N GLY A 36 -3.46 6.10 -10.34
CA GLY A 36 -2.20 5.87 -11.04
C GLY A 36 -1.08 6.81 -10.57
N LEU A 37 -1.37 8.12 -10.48
CA LEU A 37 -0.42 9.10 -9.94
C LEU A 37 -0.02 8.83 -8.47
N GLN A 38 -0.96 8.36 -7.65
CA GLN A 38 -0.69 7.96 -6.26
C GLN A 38 0.15 6.68 -6.14
N LEU A 39 0.12 5.80 -7.15
CA LEU A 39 1.00 4.64 -7.24
C LEU A 39 2.39 5.05 -7.72
N VAL A 40 2.52 5.64 -8.92
CA VAL A 40 3.83 6.01 -9.53
C VAL A 40 4.72 6.83 -8.59
N ALA A 41 4.14 7.71 -7.76
CA ALA A 41 4.86 8.47 -6.74
C ALA A 41 5.59 7.63 -5.66
N LYS A 42 5.47 6.29 -5.71
CA LYS A 42 6.08 5.31 -4.79
C LYS A 42 6.93 4.25 -5.51
N MET A 43 7.09 4.37 -6.84
CA MET A 43 7.67 3.34 -7.71
C MET A 43 9.07 3.73 -8.21
N PRO A 44 9.85 2.77 -8.74
CA PRO A 44 11.05 3.10 -9.49
C PRO A 44 10.70 3.81 -10.81
N ALA A 45 11.61 4.62 -11.34
CA ALA A 45 11.42 5.36 -12.59
C ALA A 45 11.34 4.48 -13.87
N SER A 46 11.31 3.15 -13.72
CA SER A 46 11.06 2.17 -14.77
C SER A 46 9.59 1.80 -14.93
N VAL A 47 8.69 2.31 -14.08
CA VAL A 47 7.24 2.08 -14.16
C VAL A 47 6.59 3.25 -14.89
N ASP A 48 5.93 2.98 -16.02
CA ASP A 48 5.17 4.01 -16.73
C ASP A 48 3.83 4.31 -16.03
N LEU A 49 3.41 5.58 -16.08
CA LEU A 49 2.12 6.03 -15.60
C LEU A 49 0.99 5.62 -16.55
N ASP A 50 1.24 5.65 -17.87
CA ASP A 50 0.20 5.42 -18.86
C ASP A 50 -0.15 3.92 -18.95
N ASP A 51 0.77 3.01 -18.65
CA ASP A 51 0.48 1.58 -18.48
C ASP A 51 -0.39 1.31 -17.25
N LEU A 52 -0.09 1.92 -16.10
CA LEU A 52 -0.97 1.83 -14.92
C LEU A 52 -2.34 2.45 -15.16
N ILE A 53 -2.42 3.56 -15.90
CA ILE A 53 -3.70 4.14 -16.29
C ILE A 53 -4.48 3.16 -17.18
N GLN A 54 -3.85 2.53 -18.17
CA GLN A 54 -4.50 1.52 -19.02
C GLN A 54 -5.01 0.32 -18.21
N ALA A 55 -4.18 -0.27 -17.36
CA ALA A 55 -4.58 -1.36 -16.47
C ALA A 55 -5.74 -0.97 -15.55
N GLY A 56 -5.70 0.24 -14.97
CA GLY A 56 -6.79 0.79 -14.17
C GLY A 56 -8.09 1.04 -14.93
N MET A 57 -8.03 1.39 -16.23
CA MET A 57 -9.23 1.49 -17.09
C MET A 57 -9.85 0.11 -17.33
N ILE A 58 -9.04 -0.95 -17.48
CA ILE A 58 -9.53 -2.33 -17.57
C ILE A 58 -10.21 -2.74 -16.25
N GLY A 59 -9.60 -2.41 -15.11
CA GLY A 59 -10.21 -2.60 -13.79
C GLY A 59 -11.53 -1.84 -13.59
N LEU A 60 -11.66 -0.63 -14.15
CA LEU A 60 -12.91 0.13 -14.18
C LEU A 60 -13.98 -0.51 -15.08
N LEU A 61 -13.61 -1.04 -16.25
CA LEU A 61 -14.54 -1.74 -17.14
C LEU A 61 -15.12 -3.01 -16.50
N ASP A 62 -14.29 -3.81 -15.84
CA ASP A 62 -14.73 -5.03 -15.15
C ASP A 62 -15.50 -4.71 -13.85
N ALA A 63 -15.22 -3.57 -13.20
CA ALA A 63 -16.09 -3.06 -12.13
C ALA A 63 -17.47 -2.65 -12.65
N ALA A 64 -17.52 -1.95 -13.79
CA ALA A 64 -18.76 -1.50 -14.41
C ALA A 64 -19.63 -2.64 -14.95
N SER A 65 -19.04 -3.79 -15.30
CA SER A 65 -19.77 -4.98 -15.77
C SER A 65 -20.25 -5.90 -14.64
N ARG A 66 -19.52 -5.97 -13.50
CA ARG A 66 -19.83 -6.89 -12.39
C ARG A 66 -20.58 -6.27 -11.21
N TYR A 67 -20.63 -4.95 -11.09
CA TYR A 67 -21.30 -4.26 -9.96
C TYR A 67 -22.80 -4.60 -9.86
N LYS A 68 -23.29 -4.71 -8.62
CA LYS A 68 -24.72 -4.83 -8.30
C LYS A 68 -25.06 -3.88 -7.16
N GLU A 69 -26.15 -3.15 -7.31
CA GLU A 69 -26.59 -2.11 -6.37
C GLU A 69 -27.27 -2.69 -5.10
N ASP A 70 -27.47 -4.01 -5.02
CA ASP A 70 -28.03 -4.72 -3.87
C ASP A 70 -27.06 -4.89 -2.68
N GLN A 71 -25.77 -4.63 -2.88
CA GLN A 71 -24.70 -4.93 -1.90
C GLN A 71 -24.40 -3.77 -0.93
N GLY A 72 -25.18 -2.68 -0.97
CA GLY A 72 -25.08 -1.54 -0.05
C GLY A 72 -23.84 -0.64 -0.18
N ALA A 73 -22.76 -1.12 -0.79
CA ALA A 73 -21.56 -0.35 -1.08
C ALA A 73 -21.76 0.58 -2.30
N GLN A 74 -21.25 1.81 -2.20
CA GLN A 74 -21.25 2.78 -3.32
C GLN A 74 -20.38 2.26 -4.48
N PHE A 75 -20.83 2.45 -5.73
CA PHE A 75 -20.06 2.08 -6.94
C PHE A 75 -18.62 2.60 -6.93
N GLU A 76 -18.39 3.84 -6.47
CA GLU A 76 -17.05 4.43 -6.41
C GLU A 76 -16.11 3.69 -5.44
N THR A 77 -16.63 3.13 -4.34
CA THR A 77 -15.86 2.29 -3.39
C THR A 77 -15.43 0.97 -4.05
N TYR A 78 -16.38 0.27 -4.68
CA TYR A 78 -16.12 -0.99 -5.40
C TYR A 78 -15.17 -0.79 -6.59
N ALA A 79 -15.42 0.22 -7.42
CA ALA A 79 -14.55 0.57 -8.54
C ALA A 79 -13.14 0.94 -8.07
N THR A 80 -12.98 1.68 -6.97
CA THR A 80 -11.65 2.02 -6.41
C THR A 80 -10.83 0.77 -6.07
N GLN A 81 -11.46 -0.26 -5.50
CA GLN A 81 -10.79 -1.54 -5.21
C GLN A 81 -10.36 -2.24 -6.52
N ARG A 82 -11.26 -2.37 -7.50
CA ARG A 82 -10.97 -3.07 -8.76
C ARG A 82 -9.98 -2.34 -9.67
N ILE A 83 -10.02 -1.01 -9.74
CA ILE A 83 -9.03 -0.18 -10.44
C ILE A 83 -7.65 -0.40 -9.82
N ARG A 84 -7.54 -0.33 -8.49
CA ARG A 84 -6.27 -0.52 -7.79
C ARG A 84 -5.74 -1.95 -7.98
N GLY A 85 -6.59 -2.97 -7.87
CA GLY A 85 -6.18 -4.36 -8.11
C GLY A 85 -5.56 -4.55 -9.50
N ALA A 86 -6.26 -4.12 -10.56
CA ALA A 86 -5.75 -4.24 -11.93
C ALA A 86 -4.41 -3.48 -12.15
N MET A 87 -4.25 -2.30 -11.55
CA MET A 87 -2.97 -1.57 -11.57
C MET A 87 -1.83 -2.34 -10.87
N LEU A 88 -2.15 -3.06 -9.78
CA LEU A 88 -1.18 -3.85 -9.04
C LEU A 88 -0.83 -5.17 -9.75
N ASP A 89 -1.79 -5.77 -10.45
CA ASP A 89 -1.57 -6.97 -11.25
C ASP A 89 -0.71 -6.69 -12.49
N GLU A 90 -0.82 -5.50 -13.10
CA GLU A 90 0.08 -5.07 -14.18
C GLU A 90 1.52 -4.77 -13.68
N LEU A 91 1.69 -4.41 -12.41
CA LEU A 91 3.03 -4.35 -11.81
C LEU A 91 3.61 -5.75 -11.60
N ARG A 92 2.76 -6.72 -11.20
CA ARG A 92 3.17 -8.11 -10.98
C ARG A 92 3.57 -8.81 -12.28
N SER A 93 2.82 -8.62 -13.36
CA SER A 93 3.09 -9.23 -14.69
C SER A 93 4.47 -8.83 -15.22
N ASN A 94 4.87 -7.57 -15.02
CA ASN A 94 6.15 -7.02 -15.49
C ASN A 94 7.35 -7.27 -14.53
N ASP A 95 7.19 -8.11 -13.48
CA ASP A 95 8.16 -8.34 -12.40
C ASP A 95 8.87 -7.05 -11.92
N TRP A 96 8.06 -6.01 -11.64
CA TRP A 96 8.50 -4.65 -11.30
C TRP A 96 9.55 -4.56 -10.17
N LEU A 97 9.70 -5.64 -9.40
CA LEU A 97 10.64 -5.75 -8.30
C LEU A 97 11.68 -6.84 -8.55
N PRO A 98 12.87 -6.48 -9.07
CA PRO A 98 13.97 -7.40 -9.32
C PRO A 98 14.23 -8.37 -8.16
N ARG A 99 14.48 -9.64 -8.49
CA ARG A 99 14.73 -10.72 -7.52
C ARG A 99 15.87 -10.41 -6.55
N SER A 100 16.84 -9.59 -6.98
CA SER A 100 17.88 -9.00 -6.12
C SER A 100 17.28 -8.14 -5.01
N LEU A 101 16.49 -7.11 -5.33
CA LEU A 101 15.83 -6.24 -4.34
C LEU A 101 14.88 -7.03 -3.42
N ARG A 102 14.17 -8.04 -3.94
CA ARG A 102 13.36 -8.96 -3.11
C ARG A 102 14.21 -9.72 -2.09
N LYS A 103 15.44 -10.16 -2.44
CA LYS A 103 16.39 -10.75 -1.49
C LYS A 103 16.86 -9.70 -0.49
N THR A 104 17.33 -8.55 -0.97
CA THR A 104 17.85 -7.43 -0.15
C THR A 104 16.85 -6.98 0.91
N SER A 105 15.57 -6.81 0.55
CA SER A 105 14.52 -6.44 1.50
C SER A 105 14.39 -7.47 2.63
N ARG A 106 14.38 -8.76 2.29
CA ARG A 106 14.30 -9.86 3.29
C ARG A 106 15.55 -9.97 4.15
N GLU A 107 16.72 -9.61 3.60
CA GLU A 107 18.02 -9.60 4.28
C GLU A 107 18.09 -8.46 5.32
N VAL A 108 17.63 -7.26 4.96
CA VAL A 108 17.47 -6.13 5.88
C VAL A 108 16.40 -6.42 6.94
N GLU A 109 15.23 -6.93 6.55
CA GLU A 109 14.15 -7.32 7.49
C GLU A 109 14.65 -8.33 8.54
N GLN A 110 15.48 -9.31 8.15
CA GLN A 110 16.08 -10.28 9.08
C GLN A 110 17.17 -9.67 9.97
N ALA A 111 18.04 -8.82 9.42
CA ALA A 111 19.10 -8.16 10.20
C ALA A 111 18.50 -7.22 11.26
N VAL A 112 17.50 -6.42 10.89
CA VAL A 112 16.72 -5.58 11.80
C VAL A 112 16.14 -6.42 12.94
N HIS A 113 15.43 -7.52 12.63
CA HIS A 113 14.82 -8.38 13.64
C HIS A 113 15.87 -8.97 14.61
N ARG A 114 16.97 -9.54 14.10
CA ARG A 114 18.03 -10.14 14.94
C ARG A 114 18.70 -9.11 15.85
N VAL A 115 19.02 -7.93 15.34
CA VAL A 115 19.70 -6.89 16.13
C VAL A 115 18.75 -6.29 17.18
N GLU A 116 17.48 -6.06 16.85
CA GLU A 116 16.49 -5.62 17.86
C GLU A 116 16.25 -6.67 18.95
N GLN A 117 16.18 -7.96 18.58
CA GLN A 117 16.05 -9.08 19.53
C GLN A 117 17.27 -9.19 20.45
N GLN A 118 18.48 -9.01 19.92
CA GLN A 118 19.73 -9.07 20.70
C GLN A 118 19.92 -7.86 21.63
N LEU A 119 19.47 -6.67 21.23
CA LEU A 119 19.63 -5.43 22.01
C LEU A 119 18.48 -5.16 22.98
N GLY A 120 17.32 -5.81 22.81
CA GLY A 120 16.11 -5.54 23.60
C GLY A 120 15.51 -4.14 23.37
N ARG A 121 15.93 -3.46 22.30
CA ARG A 121 15.53 -2.11 21.90
C ARG A 121 15.65 -1.93 20.39
N SER A 122 15.10 -0.84 19.88
CA SER A 122 15.27 -0.44 18.48
C SER A 122 16.76 -0.31 18.10
N ALA A 123 17.11 -0.85 16.94
CA ALA A 123 18.48 -0.91 16.42
C ALA A 123 18.80 0.33 15.58
N ASN A 124 19.99 0.89 15.75
CA ASN A 124 20.51 1.98 14.93
C ASN A 124 21.03 1.44 13.59
N GLU A 125 21.04 2.26 12.55
CA GLU A 125 21.54 1.88 11.21
C GLU A 125 22.98 1.38 11.24
N SER A 126 23.84 1.94 12.10
CA SER A 126 25.22 1.47 12.29
C SER A 126 25.31 0.09 12.94
N GLU A 127 24.37 -0.26 13.82
CA GLU A 127 24.29 -1.58 14.47
C GLU A 127 23.80 -2.64 13.46
N ILE A 128 22.86 -2.27 12.60
CA ILE A 128 22.35 -3.14 11.52
C ILE A 128 23.40 -3.33 10.42
N ALA A 129 24.05 -2.26 9.96
CA ALA A 129 25.15 -2.34 9.00
C ALA A 129 26.31 -3.21 9.50
N SER A 130 26.65 -3.10 10.80
CA SER A 130 27.66 -3.96 11.44
C SER A 130 27.24 -5.42 11.53
N HIS A 131 25.94 -5.73 11.66
CA HIS A 131 25.42 -7.11 11.60
C HIS A 131 25.39 -7.68 10.17
N LEU A 132 25.43 -6.81 9.16
CA LEU A 132 25.51 -7.15 7.74
C LEU A 132 26.96 -7.12 7.20
N ASP A 133 27.96 -7.05 8.09
CA ASP A 133 29.40 -6.96 7.78
C ASP A 133 29.75 -5.86 6.76
N MET A 134 29.04 -4.72 6.77
CA MET A 134 29.18 -3.66 5.76
C MET A 134 29.29 -2.22 6.33
N PRO A 135 29.93 -1.30 5.59
CA PRO A 135 29.93 0.12 5.92
C PRO A 135 28.53 0.74 6.00
N LEU A 136 28.34 1.69 6.93
CA LEU A 136 27.09 2.47 7.04
C LEU A 136 26.67 3.17 5.73
N PRO A 137 27.56 3.78 4.92
CA PRO A 137 27.17 4.36 3.63
C PRO A 137 26.56 3.35 2.65
N ASP A 138 27.07 2.12 2.64
CA ASP A 138 26.61 1.06 1.73
C ASP A 138 25.23 0.54 2.17
N TYR A 139 25.02 0.42 3.49
CA TYR A 139 23.69 0.14 4.05
C TYR A 139 22.69 1.28 3.78
N GLN A 140 23.13 2.54 3.83
CA GLN A 140 22.29 3.71 3.52
C GLN A 140 21.96 3.81 2.02
N ALA A 141 22.86 3.39 1.13
CA ALA A 141 22.56 3.21 -0.29
C ALA A 141 21.57 2.05 -0.51
N MET A 142 21.75 0.92 0.18
CA MET A 142 20.80 -0.20 0.15
C MET A 142 19.38 0.21 0.58
N LEU A 143 19.25 1.02 1.64
CA LEU A 143 17.96 1.60 2.05
C LEU A 143 17.38 2.58 1.03
N GLN A 144 18.23 3.30 0.29
CA GLN A 144 17.80 4.20 -0.79
C GLN A 144 17.20 3.40 -1.96
N ASP A 145 17.85 2.32 -2.40
CA ASP A 145 17.38 1.44 -3.48
C ASP A 145 16.08 0.72 -3.09
N LEU A 146 15.97 0.30 -1.82
CA LEU A 146 14.75 -0.30 -1.28
C LEU A 146 13.57 0.68 -1.18
N HIS A 147 13.77 2.00 -1.23
CA HIS A 147 12.65 2.94 -1.12
C HIS A 147 11.65 2.81 -2.29
N GLY A 148 12.17 2.56 -3.50
CA GLY A 148 11.35 2.31 -4.67
C GLY A 148 10.61 0.97 -4.64
N SER A 149 10.76 0.15 -3.59
CA SER A 149 10.25 -1.23 -3.52
C SER A 149 9.11 -1.44 -2.52
N GLN A 150 8.50 -0.36 -2.00
CA GLN A 150 7.77 -0.41 -0.71
C GLN A 150 6.24 -0.37 -0.81
N LEU A 151 5.66 -0.82 -1.92
CA LEU A 151 4.28 -1.29 -1.88
C LEU A 151 4.24 -2.56 -1.02
N ILE A 152 3.66 -2.43 0.19
CA ILE A 152 3.32 -3.56 1.05
C ILE A 152 1.97 -4.09 0.55
N TYR A 153 1.94 -5.33 0.07
CA TYR A 153 0.69 -6.01 -0.23
C TYR A 153 0.15 -6.66 1.04
N TYR A 154 -1.17 -6.63 1.24
CA TYR A 154 -1.83 -7.45 2.24
C TYR A 154 -1.53 -8.94 1.99
N GLU A 155 -1.50 -9.33 0.71
CA GLU A 155 -1.13 -10.65 0.21
C GLU A 155 0.31 -11.10 0.54
N ASP A 156 1.27 -10.20 0.83
CA ASP A 156 2.64 -10.60 1.21
C ASP A 156 2.69 -11.37 2.56
N PHE A 157 1.58 -11.39 3.30
CA PHE A 157 1.41 -12.10 4.57
C PHE A 157 0.53 -13.35 4.46
N ASP A 158 -0.24 -13.53 3.38
CA ASP A 158 -1.03 -14.75 3.16
C ASP A 158 -0.13 -15.86 2.58
N ARG A 159 -0.02 -16.98 3.30
CA ARG A 159 0.86 -18.11 2.93
C ARG A 159 0.17 -19.19 2.09
N SER A 160 -1.04 -18.92 1.58
CA SER A 160 -1.78 -19.84 0.71
C SER A 160 -1.52 -19.57 -0.78
N ALA A 161 -0.44 -20.17 -1.29
CA ALA A 161 -0.11 -20.15 -2.71
C ALA A 161 -0.96 -21.16 -3.50
N ASP A 162 -1.90 -20.65 -4.28
CA ASP A 162 -2.59 -21.33 -5.39
C ASP A 162 -2.89 -20.28 -6.49
N ASP A 163 -2.91 -20.69 -7.76
CA ASP A 163 -2.80 -19.81 -8.93
C ASP A 163 -4.11 -19.09 -9.36
N GLU A 164 -4.87 -18.49 -8.42
CA GLU A 164 -6.04 -17.65 -8.73
C GLU A 164 -5.85 -16.14 -8.42
N PRO A 165 -6.39 -15.22 -9.24
CA PRO A 165 -6.33 -13.79 -8.97
C PRO A 165 -7.02 -13.40 -7.65
N PHE A 166 -6.27 -12.71 -6.78
CA PHE A 166 -6.71 -12.28 -5.44
C PHE A 166 -8.09 -11.62 -5.40
N LEU A 167 -8.47 -10.87 -6.43
CA LEU A 167 -9.76 -10.16 -6.52
C LEU A 167 -11.01 -11.05 -6.63
N ASP A 168 -10.91 -12.25 -7.22
CA ASP A 168 -12.04 -13.17 -7.29
C ASP A 168 -12.12 -14.05 -6.02
N ARG A 169 -10.99 -14.23 -5.31
CA ARG A 169 -10.94 -14.83 -3.96
C ARG A 169 -11.47 -13.89 -2.87
N TYR A 170 -11.20 -12.59 -2.96
CA TYR A 170 -11.79 -11.54 -2.12
C TYR A 170 -13.01 -10.88 -2.78
N ARG A 171 -14.04 -11.69 -3.06
CA ARG A 171 -15.41 -11.17 -2.99
C ARG A 171 -15.69 -10.90 -1.51
N VAL A 172 -15.59 -9.64 -1.11
CA VAL A 172 -15.78 -9.20 0.29
C VAL A 172 -17.25 -9.32 0.69
N ASP A 173 -17.67 -10.55 0.96
CA ASP A 173 -18.87 -10.79 1.74
C ASP A 173 -18.53 -10.56 3.21
N HIS A 174 -18.96 -9.41 3.74
CA HIS A 174 -18.81 -9.04 5.15
C HIS A 174 -19.61 -9.96 6.11
N SER A 175 -20.18 -11.07 5.62
CA SER A 175 -20.82 -12.11 6.43
C SER A 175 -19.84 -13.07 7.11
N ASP A 176 -18.60 -13.24 6.62
CA ASP A 176 -17.62 -14.13 7.24
C ASP A 176 -17.00 -13.54 8.52
N PRO A 177 -17.24 -14.11 9.71
CA PRO A 177 -16.66 -13.61 10.95
C PRO A 177 -15.15 -13.83 11.05
N LEU A 178 -14.60 -14.82 10.33
CA LEU A 178 -13.17 -15.13 10.40
C LEU A 178 -12.33 -14.05 9.70
N SER A 179 -12.72 -13.67 8.49
CA SER A 179 -12.06 -12.58 7.75
C SER A 179 -12.07 -11.25 8.51
N ALA A 180 -13.19 -10.89 9.15
CA ALA A 180 -13.29 -9.68 9.96
C ALA A 180 -12.37 -9.72 11.21
N LEU A 181 -12.24 -10.89 11.84
CA LEU A 181 -11.40 -11.08 13.03
C LEU A 181 -9.89 -11.07 12.67
N LEU A 182 -9.52 -11.59 11.49
CA LEU A 182 -8.17 -11.49 10.93
C LEU A 182 -7.79 -10.03 10.61
N ASP A 183 -8.70 -9.26 10.02
CA ASP A 183 -8.51 -7.82 9.76
C ASP A 183 -8.25 -7.02 11.06
N ASP A 184 -9.03 -7.27 12.11
CA ASP A 184 -8.86 -6.61 13.41
C ASP A 184 -7.59 -7.06 14.15
N HIS A 185 -7.20 -8.33 14.05
CA HIS A 185 -5.91 -8.82 14.57
C HIS A 185 -4.72 -8.18 13.84
N LEU A 186 -4.75 -8.10 12.51
CA LEU A 186 -3.69 -7.43 11.74
C LEU A 186 -3.64 -5.92 12.04
N ARG A 187 -4.80 -5.29 12.22
CA ARG A 187 -4.90 -3.88 12.65
C ARG A 187 -4.25 -3.66 14.01
N ALA A 188 -4.53 -4.51 15.00
CA ALA A 188 -3.93 -4.42 16.32
C ALA A 188 -2.40 -4.60 16.28
N ALA A 189 -1.93 -5.64 15.57
CA ALA A 189 -0.51 -5.91 15.34
C ALA A 189 0.21 -4.72 14.66
N LEU A 190 -0.40 -4.13 13.63
CA LEU A 190 0.14 -2.96 12.93
C LEU A 190 0.22 -1.72 13.83
N VAL A 191 -0.79 -1.47 14.67
CA VAL A 191 -0.76 -0.37 15.65
C VAL A 191 0.37 -0.57 16.66
N GLU A 192 0.49 -1.76 17.26
CA GLU A 192 1.58 -2.08 18.21
C GLU A 192 2.98 -1.95 17.56
N ALA A 193 3.11 -2.38 16.30
CA ALA A 193 4.35 -2.25 15.53
C ALA A 193 4.70 -0.78 15.23
N ILE A 194 3.72 0.06 14.86
CA ILE A 194 3.89 1.51 14.66
C ILE A 194 4.20 2.21 15.98
N GLU A 195 3.61 1.77 17.09
CA GLU A 195 3.87 2.38 18.40
C GLU A 195 5.30 2.19 18.89
N ARG A 196 5.93 1.06 18.53
CA ARG A 196 7.31 0.71 18.86
C ARG A 196 8.36 1.20 17.84
N LEU A 197 7.97 1.97 16.82
CA LEU A 197 8.93 2.64 15.93
C LEU A 197 9.68 3.76 16.69
N PRO A 198 10.97 4.01 16.37
CA PRO A 198 11.68 5.20 16.81
C PRO A 198 10.90 6.49 16.49
N GLU A 199 10.94 7.49 17.36
CA GLU A 199 10.11 8.71 17.24
C GLU A 199 10.24 9.41 15.88
N ARG A 200 11.45 9.45 15.30
CA ARG A 200 11.71 10.03 13.97
C ARG A 200 11.05 9.25 12.85
N GLU A 201 11.01 7.93 12.94
CA GLU A 201 10.34 7.04 11.99
C GLU A 201 8.82 7.14 12.14
N LYS A 202 8.32 7.13 13.39
CA LYS A 202 6.89 7.30 13.70
C LYS A 202 6.34 8.66 13.23
N LEU A 203 7.11 9.74 13.40
CA LEU A 203 6.77 11.06 12.88
C LEU A 203 6.80 11.11 11.34
N LEU A 204 7.79 10.48 10.69
CA LEU A 204 7.82 10.37 9.23
C LEU A 204 6.57 9.65 8.70
N MET A 205 6.17 8.53 9.32
CA MET A 205 4.97 7.78 8.96
C MET A 205 3.70 8.64 9.08
N SER A 206 3.51 9.42 10.15
CA SER A 206 2.31 10.27 10.28
C SER A 206 2.31 11.46 9.30
N LEU A 207 3.46 12.11 9.07
CA LEU A 207 3.58 13.17 8.06
C LEU A 207 3.23 12.65 6.64
N TYR A 208 3.63 11.42 6.32
CA TYR A 208 3.38 10.80 5.00
C TYR A 208 1.96 10.23 4.85
N TYR A 209 1.50 9.41 5.80
CA TYR A 209 0.22 8.68 5.68
C TYR A 209 -1.00 9.43 6.24
N GLU A 210 -0.87 10.24 7.30
CA GLU A 210 -1.99 11.01 7.86
C GLU A 210 -2.12 12.38 7.19
N ARG A 211 -0.99 13.07 6.95
CA ARG A 211 -0.98 14.43 6.39
C ARG A 211 -0.78 14.49 4.88
N GLY A 212 -0.41 13.37 4.25
CA GLY A 212 -0.26 13.27 2.79
C GLY A 212 0.90 14.08 2.20
N LEU A 213 1.89 14.46 3.02
CA LEU A 213 3.05 15.26 2.57
C LEU A 213 3.98 14.41 1.69
N ASN A 214 4.57 15.01 0.66
CA ASN A 214 5.58 14.33 -0.14
C ASN A 214 6.95 14.31 0.55
N LEU A 215 7.85 13.44 0.09
CA LEU A 215 9.15 13.19 0.73
C LEU A 215 10.03 14.46 0.82
N ARG A 216 9.90 15.36 -0.15
CA ARG A 216 10.60 16.66 -0.17
C ARG A 216 10.04 17.64 0.88
N GLU A 217 8.72 17.69 1.06
CA GLU A 217 8.06 18.45 2.13
C GLU A 217 8.40 17.87 3.50
N ILE A 218 8.40 16.55 3.65
CA ILE A 218 8.82 15.87 4.88
C ILE A 218 10.29 16.16 5.18
N GLY A 219 11.16 16.21 4.17
CA GLY A 219 12.57 16.60 4.33
C GLY A 219 12.71 18.03 4.87
N ALA A 220 11.92 18.97 4.35
CA ALA A 220 11.86 20.33 4.87
C ALA A 220 11.30 20.43 6.30
N VAL A 221 10.35 19.57 6.69
CA VAL A 221 9.78 19.52 8.06
C VAL A 221 10.71 18.82 9.06
N LEU A 222 11.51 17.85 8.62
CA LEU A 222 12.43 17.07 9.46
C LEU A 222 13.89 17.56 9.41
N GLU A 223 14.14 18.69 8.73
CA GLU A 223 15.45 19.31 8.48
C GLU A 223 16.50 18.34 7.89
N VAL A 224 16.10 17.51 6.93
CA VAL A 224 16.97 16.52 6.26
C VAL A 224 16.75 16.49 4.74
N SER A 225 17.69 15.90 4.00
CA SER A 225 17.54 15.69 2.56
C SER A 225 16.43 14.70 2.23
N GLU A 226 15.85 14.81 1.03
CA GLU A 226 14.82 13.89 0.54
C GLU A 226 15.30 12.43 0.52
N SER A 227 16.55 12.18 0.10
CA SER A 227 17.22 10.88 0.23
C SER A 227 17.22 10.35 1.66
N ARG A 228 17.46 11.21 2.66
CA ARG A 228 17.42 10.80 4.06
C ARG A 228 16.00 10.45 4.55
N VAL A 229 14.97 11.08 3.99
CA VAL A 229 13.57 10.68 4.21
C VAL A 229 13.31 9.31 3.57
N CYS A 230 13.78 9.06 2.34
CA CYS A 230 13.67 7.75 1.69
C CYS A 230 14.28 6.64 2.55
N GLN A 231 15.49 6.84 3.08
CA GLN A 231 16.17 5.89 3.95
C GLN A 231 15.39 5.60 5.25
N LEU A 232 14.89 6.65 5.91
CA LEU A 232 14.11 6.50 7.15
C LEU A 232 12.75 5.83 6.90
N HIS A 233 12.10 6.08 5.77
CA HIS A 233 10.90 5.35 5.34
C HIS A 233 11.24 3.86 5.12
N SER A 234 12.34 3.57 4.40
CA SER A 234 12.80 2.20 4.16
C SER A 234 13.09 1.44 5.44
N GLN A 235 13.75 2.09 6.40
CA GLN A 235 14.08 1.54 7.70
C GLN A 235 12.81 1.23 8.53
N ALA A 236 11.83 2.15 8.52
CA ALA A 236 10.54 1.98 9.21
C ALA A 236 9.74 0.80 8.65
N VAL A 237 9.61 0.70 7.32
CA VAL A 237 8.93 -0.40 6.64
C VAL A 237 9.59 -1.75 6.93
N ALA A 238 10.93 -1.80 7.00
CA ALA A 238 11.65 -3.02 7.38
C ALA A 238 11.36 -3.44 8.84
N ARG A 239 11.30 -2.50 9.79
CA ARG A 239 10.91 -2.77 11.19
C ARG A 239 9.46 -3.26 11.29
N LEU A 240 8.52 -2.63 10.58
CA LEU A 240 7.11 -3.03 10.56
C LEU A 240 6.96 -4.46 10.01
N ARG A 241 7.58 -4.76 8.86
CA ARG A 241 7.54 -6.12 8.27
C ARG A 241 8.18 -7.19 9.17
N ALA A 242 9.29 -6.86 9.86
CA ALA A 242 9.91 -7.76 10.82
C ALA A 242 8.95 -8.12 11.96
N ARG A 243 8.31 -7.12 12.57
CA ARG A 243 7.38 -7.27 13.71
C ARG A 243 6.08 -7.98 13.33
N LEU A 244 5.51 -7.63 12.18
CA LEU A 244 4.29 -8.28 11.67
C LEU A 244 4.53 -9.77 11.37
N ARG A 245 5.71 -10.17 10.87
CA ARG A 245 6.03 -11.59 10.66
C ARG A 245 6.21 -12.37 11.97
N GLU A 246 6.75 -11.74 13.01
CA GLU A 246 6.86 -12.34 14.35
C GLU A 246 5.46 -12.62 14.93
N GLN A 247 4.56 -11.64 14.86
CA GLN A 247 3.19 -11.77 15.36
C GLN A 247 2.33 -12.72 14.52
N ALA A 248 2.51 -12.74 13.19
CA ALA A 248 1.85 -13.70 12.30
C ALA A 248 2.32 -15.16 12.52
N TRP A 249 3.48 -15.38 13.15
CA TRP A 249 3.90 -16.73 13.58
C TRP A 249 3.18 -17.17 14.86
N VAL A 250 3.06 -16.26 15.86
CA VAL A 250 2.38 -16.55 17.13
C VAL A 250 0.89 -16.81 16.93
N GLY A 251 0.24 -16.09 16.00
CA GLY A 251 -1.17 -16.28 15.68
C GLY A 251 -1.55 -17.62 15.02
N ALA A 252 -0.57 -18.50 14.74
CA ALA A 252 -0.79 -19.80 14.08
C ALA A 252 -0.76 -21.01 15.03
N GLU A 253 -0.54 -20.81 16.34
CA GLU A 253 -0.43 -21.88 17.34
C GLU A 253 -1.63 -21.94 18.32
N HIS A 254 -2.76 -21.30 18.00
CA HIS A 254 -4.00 -21.24 18.81
C HIS A 254 -5.25 -21.56 17.99
#